data_AF-A0A078S9J5-F1
#
_entry.id   AF-A0A078S9J5-F1
#
_cell.length_a   1.000
_cell.length_b   1.000
_cell.length_c   1.000
_cell.angle_alpha   90.00
_cell.angle_beta   90.00
_cell.angle_gamma   90.00
#
_symmetry.space_group_name_H-M   'P 1'
#
loop_
_entity.id
_entity.type
_entity.pdbx_description
1 polymer ?
#
loop_
_entity_poly.entity_id
_entity_poly.type
_entity_poly.pdbx_seq_one_letter_code
_entity_poly.pdbx_strand_id
1 'polypeptide(L)'
;AQYLGSWLDVLKESPEFLKTTLFDVKKASSMIAQRIDAVAEKIEAKARPFYCSVAFLQSQDDTARLDAFKDKGDFEGLLNEATEYYDGNGMDEMYTYRYPAQHTHDNVLIENEKWALVYNGSVGGTYDLMLKYSEEEVRDHIRRYGIGRASEDVKNFAKDMVAKEYLSTVKVRSPKFEMPTGDILCAYYNRLSDTLDIGTVVNGKFTERHSFAYDHDKDLTGNLQNVRTALEAMPEYQYRGDVAGERVNPQIDLMDADNDGNTQEVAHEEREQEDEYVPYRRGR
;
A
#
# COMPACT_ATOMS: atom_id res chain seq x y z
N ALA A 1 -0.46 -21.05 42.02
CA ALA A 1 -0.68 -20.76 40.59
C ALA A 1 -1.99 -21.40 40.15
N GLN A 2 -3.07 -20.62 40.00
CA GLN A 2 -4.43 -21.14 39.74
C GLN A 2 -4.61 -21.81 38.36
N TYR A 3 -3.78 -21.47 37.39
CA TYR A 3 -3.94 -21.91 36.00
C TYR A 3 -3.14 -23.16 35.61
N LEU A 4 -2.27 -23.64 36.51
CA LEU A 4 -1.26 -24.66 36.20
C LEU A 4 -1.86 -26.08 36.09
N GLY A 5 -2.87 -26.38 36.92
CA GLY A 5 -3.62 -27.63 36.82
C GLY A 5 -4.44 -27.73 35.53
N SER A 6 -5.16 -26.65 35.19
CA SER A 6 -5.94 -26.57 33.94
C SER A 6 -5.05 -26.66 32.69
N TRP A 7 -3.86 -26.05 32.70
CA TRP A 7 -2.91 -26.16 31.59
C TRP A 7 -2.36 -27.58 31.40
N LEU A 8 -2.09 -28.29 32.50
CA LEU A 8 -1.59 -29.67 32.45
C LEU A 8 -2.63 -30.66 31.92
N ASP A 9 -3.91 -30.45 32.22
CA ASP A 9 -4.97 -31.32 31.71
C ASP A 9 -5.20 -31.11 30.21
N VAL A 10 -5.24 -29.85 29.75
CA VAL A 10 -5.36 -29.51 28.32
C VAL A 10 -4.14 -30.00 27.51
N LEU A 11 -2.95 -29.97 28.11
CA LEU A 11 -1.72 -30.46 27.52
C LEU A 11 -1.71 -31.96 27.26
N LYS A 12 -2.32 -32.73 28.16
CA LYS A 12 -2.46 -34.18 28.01
C LYS A 12 -3.48 -34.54 26.93
N GLU A 13 -4.53 -33.73 26.79
CA GLU A 13 -5.58 -33.94 25.80
C GLU A 13 -5.17 -33.47 24.40
N SER A 14 -4.38 -32.41 24.28
CA SER A 14 -3.93 -31.88 22.99
C SER A 14 -2.53 -31.27 23.08
N PRO A 15 -1.47 -32.03 22.73
CA PRO A 15 -0.09 -31.53 22.73
C PRO A 15 0.15 -30.36 21.75
N GLU A 16 -0.68 -30.26 20.70
CA GLU A 16 -0.64 -29.16 19.73
C GLU A 16 -1.10 -27.82 20.34
N PHE A 17 -1.81 -27.86 21.48
CA PHE A 17 -2.24 -26.67 22.24
C PHE A 17 -1.06 -25.75 22.62
N LEU A 18 0.12 -26.31 22.92
CA LEU A 18 1.30 -25.49 23.21
C LEU A 18 1.77 -24.70 21.99
N LYS A 19 1.73 -25.30 20.79
CA LYS A 19 2.20 -24.64 19.57
C LYS A 19 1.25 -23.53 19.15
N THR A 20 -0.06 -23.75 19.26
CA THR A 20 -1.07 -22.71 19.01
C THR A 20 -0.97 -21.59 20.03
N THR A 21 -0.87 -21.91 21.33
CA THR A 21 -0.71 -20.88 22.38
C THR A 21 0.57 -20.06 22.16
N LEU A 22 1.68 -20.69 21.76
CA LEU A 22 2.92 -19.98 21.46
C LEU A 22 2.79 -19.06 20.24
N PHE A 23 2.08 -19.50 19.20
CA PHE A 23 1.82 -18.68 18.01
C PHE A 23 0.91 -17.49 18.33
N ASP A 24 -0.15 -17.71 19.11
CA ASP A 24 -1.06 -16.66 19.56
C ASP A 24 -0.35 -15.65 20.46
N VAL A 25 0.54 -16.11 21.35
CA VAL A 25 1.41 -15.24 22.15
C VAL A 25 2.38 -14.46 21.25
N LYS A 26 2.96 -15.09 20.22
CA LYS A 26 3.83 -14.40 19.24
C LYS A 26 3.05 -13.34 18.44
N LYS A 27 1.83 -13.65 18.02
CA LYS A 27 0.93 -12.73 17.32
C LYS A 27 0.51 -11.58 18.22
N ALA A 28 0.10 -11.86 19.45
CA ALA A 28 -0.23 -10.85 20.45
C ALA A 28 0.98 -9.96 20.76
N SER A 29 2.17 -10.54 20.91
CA SER A 29 3.42 -9.80 21.12
C SER A 29 3.76 -8.93 19.92
N SER A 30 3.55 -9.40 18.69
CA SER A 30 3.73 -8.61 17.47
C SER A 30 2.72 -7.46 17.38
N MET A 31 1.44 -7.71 17.69
CA MET A 31 0.41 -6.67 17.75
C MET A 31 0.68 -5.65 18.85
N ILE A 32 1.23 -6.07 19.98
CA ILE A 32 1.65 -5.19 21.07
C ILE A 32 2.87 -4.39 20.63
N ALA A 33 3.86 -4.99 19.98
CA ALA A 33 5.00 -4.27 19.41
C ALA A 33 4.54 -3.21 18.41
N GLN A 34 3.68 -3.57 17.45
CA GLN A 34 3.07 -2.62 16.51
C GLN A 34 2.26 -1.52 17.21
N ARG A 35 1.58 -1.83 18.32
CA ARG A 35 0.86 -0.82 19.12
C ARG A 35 1.79 0.05 19.95
N ILE A 36 2.90 -0.48 20.45
CA ILE A 36 3.96 0.28 21.13
C ILE A 36 4.63 1.19 20.11
N ASP A 37 4.93 0.71 18.91
CA ASP A 37 5.45 1.53 17.81
C ASP A 37 4.44 2.61 17.42
N ALA A 38 3.15 2.28 17.29
CA ALA A 38 2.10 3.28 17.01
C ALA A 38 1.84 4.26 18.17
N VAL A 39 2.12 3.86 19.42
CA VAL A 39 2.04 4.74 20.60
C VAL A 39 3.31 5.60 20.70
N ALA A 40 4.48 5.07 20.38
CA ALA A 40 5.72 5.83 20.23
C ALA A 40 5.60 6.85 19.09
N GLU A 41 4.99 6.46 17.96
CA GLU A 41 4.64 7.33 16.84
C GLU A 41 3.66 8.43 17.26
N LYS A 42 2.68 8.12 18.12
CA LYS A 42 1.75 9.11 18.71
C LYS A 42 2.36 10.00 19.78
N ILE A 43 3.36 9.52 20.52
CA ILE A 43 4.09 10.31 21.53
C ILE A 43 5.14 11.22 20.84
N GLU A 44 5.68 10.80 19.69
CA GLU A 44 6.44 11.64 18.78
C GLU A 44 5.56 12.59 17.94
N ALA A 45 4.24 12.42 17.90
CA ALA A 45 3.30 13.24 17.14
C ALA A 45 3.04 14.65 17.71
N LYS A 46 4.09 15.36 18.16
CA LYS A 46 4.32 16.65 17.52
C LYS A 46 4.88 16.31 16.15
N ALA A 47 3.98 16.10 15.16
CA ALA A 47 4.30 15.68 13.79
C ALA A 47 5.67 16.23 13.38
N ARG A 48 6.71 15.38 13.46
CA ARG A 48 8.07 15.86 13.21
C ARG A 48 8.09 16.28 11.75
N PRO A 49 8.51 17.53 11.47
CA PRO A 49 8.55 17.99 10.10
C PRO A 49 9.56 17.13 9.32
N PHE A 50 9.33 17.02 8.03
CA PHE A 50 10.34 16.62 7.08
C PHE A 50 11.21 17.83 6.73
N TYR A 51 12.46 17.57 6.36
CA TYR A 51 13.47 18.56 6.02
C TYR A 51 13.86 18.37 4.57
N CYS A 52 13.56 19.35 3.71
CA CYS A 52 13.95 19.36 2.31
C CYS A 52 15.18 20.24 2.13
N SER A 53 16.26 19.70 1.57
CA SER A 53 17.43 20.51 1.19
C SER A 53 17.03 21.40 0.03
N VAL A 54 17.10 22.72 0.23
CA VAL A 54 16.75 23.71 -0.79
C VAL A 54 17.95 24.50 -1.31
N ALA A 55 19.04 24.57 -0.53
CA ALA A 55 20.27 25.21 -0.97
C ALA A 55 21.50 24.51 -0.37
N PHE A 56 22.29 23.88 -1.25
CA PHE A 56 23.53 23.21 -0.88
C PHE A 56 24.73 24.10 -1.20
N LEU A 57 25.34 24.66 -0.16
CA LEU A 57 26.38 25.68 -0.23
C LEU A 57 27.76 25.03 -0.05
N GLN A 58 28.40 24.79 -1.19
CA GLN A 58 29.66 24.05 -1.30
C GLN A 58 30.81 24.85 -1.92
N SER A 59 30.54 26.04 -2.47
CA SER A 59 31.61 26.86 -3.06
C SER A 59 32.48 27.46 -1.96
N GLN A 60 33.77 27.69 -2.27
CA GLN A 60 34.69 28.31 -1.30
C GLN A 60 34.23 29.71 -0.89
N ASP A 61 33.64 30.47 -1.81
CA ASP A 61 33.15 31.81 -1.53
C ASP A 61 31.94 31.78 -0.58
N ASP A 62 31.00 30.85 -0.79
CA ASP A 62 29.80 30.73 0.05
C ASP A 62 30.15 30.21 1.46
N THR A 63 30.99 29.17 1.52
CA THR A 63 31.43 28.57 2.79
C THR A 63 32.25 29.54 3.62
N ALA A 64 33.17 30.33 3.01
CA ALA A 64 33.96 31.32 3.74
C ALA A 64 33.10 32.45 4.35
N ARG A 65 32.02 32.86 3.68
CA ARG A 65 31.08 33.85 4.23
C ARG A 65 30.36 33.31 5.45
N LEU A 66 29.85 32.08 5.36
CA LEU A 66 29.14 31.43 6.48
C LEU A 66 30.06 31.09 7.65
N ASP A 67 31.29 30.65 7.36
CA ASP A 67 32.31 30.39 8.39
C ASP A 67 32.61 31.66 9.20
N ALA A 68 32.63 32.84 8.57
CA ALA A 68 32.85 34.10 9.27
C ALA A 68 31.75 34.45 10.29
N PHE A 69 30.50 34.02 10.06
CA PHE A 69 29.42 34.15 11.05
C PHE A 69 29.51 33.05 12.11
N LYS A 70 29.84 31.82 11.71
CA LYS A 70 29.97 30.67 12.60
C LYS A 70 31.07 30.88 13.64
N ASP A 71 32.24 31.36 13.21
CA ASP A 71 33.40 31.63 14.07
C ASP A 71 33.13 32.75 15.08
N LYS A 72 32.22 33.69 14.73
CA LYS A 72 31.74 34.74 15.64
C LYS A 72 30.62 34.26 16.56
N GLY A 73 30.03 33.08 16.32
CA GLY A 73 28.87 32.56 17.03
C GLY A 73 27.55 33.25 16.68
N ASP A 74 27.48 33.98 15.57
CA ASP A 74 26.28 34.69 15.12
C ASP A 74 25.41 33.77 14.23
N PHE A 75 24.69 32.85 14.87
CA PHE A 75 23.88 31.85 14.16
C PHE A 75 22.62 32.43 13.50
N GLU A 76 22.07 33.53 14.03
CA GLU A 76 20.91 34.20 13.40
C GLU A 76 21.32 34.93 12.12
N GLY A 77 22.45 35.66 12.15
CA GLY A 77 23.03 36.27 10.94
C GLY A 77 23.44 35.22 9.91
N LEU A 78 24.01 34.10 10.37
CA LEU A 78 24.36 32.96 9.52
C LEU A 78 23.13 32.38 8.80
N LEU A 79 22.02 32.19 9.51
CA LEU A 79 20.78 31.69 8.91
C LEU A 79 20.21 32.68 7.90
N ASN A 80 20.24 33.98 8.22
CA ASN A 80 19.75 35.01 7.31
C ASN A 80 20.56 35.03 6.00
N GLU A 81 21.90 34.99 6.10
CA GLU A 81 22.78 34.90 4.91
C GLU A 81 22.46 33.64 4.09
N ALA A 82 22.34 32.47 4.74
CA ALA A 82 22.00 31.23 4.04
C ALA A 82 20.64 31.32 3.33
N THR A 83 19.64 31.98 3.93
CA THR A 83 18.31 32.14 3.31
C THR A 83 18.30 33.03 2.08
N GLU A 84 19.31 33.90 1.87
CA GLU A 84 19.44 34.67 0.64
C GLU A 84 19.74 33.80 -0.59
N TYR A 85 20.28 32.60 -0.38
CA TYR A 85 20.53 31.62 -1.43
C TYR A 85 19.28 30.81 -1.82
N TYR A 86 18.19 30.94 -1.07
CA TYR A 86 16.93 30.27 -1.41
C TYR A 86 16.22 31.01 -2.55
N ASP A 87 16.05 30.34 -3.68
CA ASP A 87 15.47 30.87 -4.91
C ASP A 87 13.93 30.71 -5.01
N GLY A 88 13.30 30.14 -3.98
CA GLY A 88 11.86 29.87 -3.97
C GLY A 88 11.45 28.48 -4.46
N ASN A 89 12.40 27.56 -4.66
CA ASN A 89 12.08 26.18 -5.05
C ASN A 89 11.22 25.45 -4.02
N GLY A 90 10.26 24.66 -4.51
CA GLY A 90 9.40 23.82 -3.68
C GLY A 90 10.09 22.56 -3.14
N MET A 91 9.30 21.67 -2.54
CA MET A 91 9.81 20.40 -2.04
C MET A 91 10.30 19.52 -3.20
N ASP A 92 11.53 19.04 -3.09
CA ASP A 92 12.07 17.95 -3.91
C ASP A 92 12.05 16.67 -3.08
N GLU A 93 11.24 15.68 -3.49
CA GLU A 93 11.11 14.41 -2.77
C GLU A 93 12.43 13.66 -2.65
N MET A 94 13.37 13.88 -3.58
CA MET A 94 14.70 13.25 -3.58
C MET A 94 15.57 13.75 -2.42
N TYR A 95 15.42 15.02 -2.06
CA TYR A 95 16.22 15.72 -1.04
C TYR A 95 15.42 16.03 0.23
N THR A 96 14.32 15.29 0.46
CA THR A 96 13.49 15.44 1.65
C THR A 96 13.73 14.29 2.63
N TYR A 97 13.96 14.60 3.91
CA TYR A 97 14.39 13.63 4.92
C TYR A 97 13.65 13.81 6.25
N ARG A 98 13.66 12.78 7.11
CA ARG A 98 13.03 12.81 8.43
C ARG A 98 13.84 13.61 9.45
N TYR A 99 15.15 13.72 9.21
CA TYR A 99 16.09 14.45 10.04
C TYR A 99 16.88 15.43 9.18
N PRO A 100 17.33 16.58 9.71
CA PRO A 100 18.13 17.52 8.94
C PRO A 100 19.58 17.02 8.75
N ALA A 101 20.20 16.46 9.79
CA ALA A 101 21.54 15.88 9.72
C ALA A 101 21.49 14.44 9.20
N GLN A 102 22.15 14.17 8.07
CA GLN A 102 22.13 12.85 7.42
C GLN A 102 23.27 11.94 7.88
N HIS A 103 24.43 12.51 8.23
CA HIS A 103 25.63 11.76 8.58
C HIS A 103 26.12 12.08 10.01
N THR A 104 26.93 11.19 10.56
CA THR A 104 27.40 11.28 11.96
C THR A 104 28.19 12.55 12.32
N HIS A 105 28.82 13.21 11.33
CA HIS A 105 29.57 14.46 11.56
C HIS A 105 28.86 15.70 11.00
N ASP A 106 27.60 15.56 10.61
CA ASP A 106 26.77 16.69 10.23
C ASP A 106 26.20 17.30 11.51
N ASN A 107 26.27 18.63 11.61
CA ASN A 107 25.85 19.35 12.80
C ASN A 107 24.76 20.37 12.45
N VAL A 108 23.61 20.27 13.13
CA VAL A 108 22.55 21.27 13.01
C VAL A 108 23.00 22.50 13.78
N LEU A 109 23.33 23.58 13.06
CA LEU A 109 23.84 24.80 13.66
C LEU A 109 22.72 25.64 14.28
N ILE A 110 21.59 25.73 13.57
CA ILE A 110 20.42 26.48 13.99
C ILE A 110 19.17 25.90 13.34
N GLU A 111 18.08 25.88 14.10
CA GLU A 111 16.78 25.41 13.67
C GLU A 111 15.70 26.32 14.24
N ASN A 112 14.87 26.90 13.37
CA ASN A 112 13.72 27.72 13.73
C ASN A 112 12.42 27.08 13.23
N GLU A 113 11.29 27.79 13.25
CA GLU A 113 9.99 27.22 12.84
C GLU A 113 9.94 26.76 11.38
N LYS A 114 10.69 27.42 10.47
CA LYS A 114 10.63 27.17 9.03
C LYS A 114 11.89 26.49 8.48
N TRP A 115 13.05 26.79 9.06
CA TRP A 115 14.36 26.45 8.51
C TRP A 115 15.19 25.64 9.50
N ALA A 116 16.06 24.80 8.96
CA ALA A 116 17.21 24.26 9.66
C ALA A 116 18.45 24.45 8.81
N LEU A 117 19.57 24.80 9.43
CA LEU A 117 20.83 24.96 8.73
C LEU A 117 21.85 23.99 9.29
N VAL A 118 22.35 23.15 8.40
CA VAL A 118 23.23 22.04 8.73
C VAL A 118 24.63 22.33 8.20
N TYR A 119 25.63 22.10 9.03
CA TYR A 119 27.03 22.08 8.62
C TYR A 119 27.48 20.65 8.44
N ASN A 120 27.83 20.29 7.21
CA ASN A 120 28.25 18.95 6.85
C ASN A 120 29.77 18.84 6.96
N GLY A 121 30.23 18.58 8.19
CA GLY A 121 31.65 18.31 8.45
C GLY A 121 32.14 17.02 7.76
N SER A 122 31.22 16.11 7.44
CA SER A 122 31.51 14.82 6.82
C SER A 122 32.04 14.91 5.38
N VAL A 123 31.70 15.99 4.65
CA VAL A 123 31.98 16.14 3.21
C VAL A 123 32.91 17.31 2.87
N GLY A 124 33.74 17.73 3.85
CA GLY A 124 34.72 18.79 3.64
C GLY A 124 34.28 20.18 4.09
N GLY A 125 33.22 20.27 4.91
CA GLY A 125 32.78 21.51 5.54
C GLY A 125 31.85 22.34 4.67
N THR A 126 30.77 21.75 4.18
CA THR A 126 29.72 22.46 3.42
C THR A 126 28.55 22.84 4.32
N TYR A 127 27.66 23.70 3.82
CA TYR A 127 26.43 24.07 4.51
C TYR A 127 25.23 23.63 3.67
N ASP A 128 24.16 23.22 4.34
CA ASP A 128 22.90 22.81 3.72
C ASP A 128 21.72 23.48 4.41
N LEU A 129 21.00 24.29 3.65
CA LEU A 129 19.78 24.95 4.10
C LEU A 129 18.58 24.04 3.84
N MET A 130 17.94 23.64 4.93
CA MET A 130 16.78 22.77 4.93
C MET A 130 15.50 23.54 5.22
N LEU A 131 14.46 23.33 4.40
CA LEU A 131 13.10 23.84 4.61
C LEU A 131 12.22 22.76 5.26
N LYS A 132 11.43 23.15 6.26
CA LYS A 132 10.53 22.25 6.97
C LYS A 132 9.19 22.08 6.25
N TYR A 133 8.75 20.83 6.15
CA TYR A 133 7.46 20.42 5.62
C TYR A 133 6.68 19.57 6.62
N SER A 134 5.37 19.77 6.70
CA SER A 134 4.48 18.92 7.49
C SER A 134 4.29 17.55 6.83
N GLU A 135 3.87 16.55 7.61
CA GLU A 135 3.52 15.23 7.07
C GLU A 135 2.35 15.31 6.06
N GLU A 136 1.42 16.26 6.24
CA GLU A 136 0.34 16.55 5.30
C GLU A 136 0.86 17.02 3.94
N GLU A 137 1.81 17.97 3.93
CA GLU A 137 2.40 18.50 2.69
C GLU A 137 3.17 17.40 1.94
N VAL A 138 3.96 16.60 2.67
CA VAL A 138 4.69 15.46 2.09
C VAL A 138 3.72 14.41 1.53
N ARG A 139 2.63 14.13 2.24
CA ARG A 139 1.57 13.21 1.78
C ARG A 139 0.92 13.69 0.50
N ASP A 140 0.66 14.98 0.39
CA ASP A 140 0.08 15.59 -0.81
C ASP A 140 1.08 15.56 -1.98
N HIS A 141 2.37 15.79 -1.72
CA HIS A 141 3.43 15.64 -2.72
C HIS A 141 3.52 14.21 -3.25
N ILE A 142 3.58 13.20 -2.37
CA ILE A 142 3.60 11.77 -2.75
C ILE A 142 2.41 11.43 -3.66
N ARG A 143 1.21 11.91 -3.33
CA ARG A 143 -0.01 11.65 -4.13
C ARG A 143 0.01 12.33 -5.50
N ARG A 144 0.68 13.47 -5.63
CA ARG A 144 0.71 14.26 -6.87
C ARG A 144 1.84 13.86 -7.81
N TYR A 145 3.00 13.51 -7.24
CA TYR A 145 4.24 13.32 -7.99
C TYR A 145 4.80 11.89 -7.90
N GLY A 146 4.21 11.04 -7.04
CA GLY A 146 4.67 9.67 -6.80
C GLY A 146 5.97 9.62 -5.98
N ILE A 147 6.57 8.43 -5.89
CA ILE A 147 7.81 8.20 -5.13
C ILE A 147 9.01 7.76 -6.00
N GLY A 148 8.88 7.83 -7.33
CA GLY A 148 9.86 7.28 -8.27
C GLY A 148 11.28 7.82 -8.08
N ARG A 149 11.42 9.10 -7.73
CA ARG A 149 12.71 9.78 -7.44
C ARG A 149 12.91 10.17 -5.98
N ALA A 150 12.03 9.70 -5.09
CA ALA A 150 12.02 10.11 -3.69
C ALA A 150 13.19 9.52 -2.87
N SER A 151 13.52 10.20 -1.78
CA SER A 151 14.45 9.71 -0.75
C SER A 151 13.93 8.43 -0.08
N GLU A 152 14.80 7.70 0.61
CA GLU A 152 14.40 6.51 1.36
C GLU A 152 13.42 6.83 2.49
N ASP A 153 13.55 7.99 3.12
CA ASP A 153 12.63 8.45 4.17
C ASP A 153 11.23 8.70 3.62
N VAL A 154 11.12 9.37 2.46
CA VAL A 154 9.84 9.63 1.79
C VAL A 154 9.22 8.33 1.28
N LYS A 155 10.03 7.40 0.76
CA LYS A 155 9.56 6.05 0.36
C LYS A 155 9.02 5.27 1.57
N ASN A 156 9.73 5.29 2.69
CA ASN A 156 9.27 4.63 3.91
C ASN A 156 7.99 5.26 4.47
N PHE A 157 7.86 6.59 4.37
CA PHE A 157 6.62 7.29 4.71
C PHE A 157 5.46 6.91 3.78
N ALA A 158 5.70 6.73 2.49
CA ALA A 158 4.69 6.24 1.55
C ALA A 158 4.22 4.82 1.90
N LYS A 159 5.15 3.90 2.24
CA LYS A 159 4.81 2.56 2.74
C LYS A 159 3.96 2.62 4.01
N ASP A 160 4.23 3.58 4.90
CA ASP A 160 3.42 3.83 6.10
C ASP A 160 2.01 4.32 5.78
N MET A 161 1.87 5.19 4.78
CA MET A 161 0.57 5.64 4.30
C MET A 161 -0.26 4.45 3.79
N VAL A 162 0.33 3.60 2.96
CA VAL A 162 -0.34 2.40 2.40
C VAL A 162 -0.69 1.41 3.51
N ALA A 163 0.22 1.16 4.46
CA ALA A 163 -0.07 0.28 5.59
C ALA A 163 -1.26 0.78 6.44
N LYS A 164 -1.31 2.09 6.71
CA LYS A 164 -2.43 2.73 7.43
C LYS A 164 -3.75 2.63 6.66
N GLU A 165 -3.73 2.87 5.35
CA GLU A 165 -4.90 2.73 4.48
C GLU A 165 -5.39 1.28 4.39
N TYR A 166 -4.48 0.33 4.20
CA TYR A 166 -4.78 -1.10 4.14
C TYR A 166 -5.38 -1.59 5.46
N LEU A 167 -4.79 -1.25 6.61
CA LEU A 167 -5.35 -1.61 7.92
C LEU A 167 -6.74 -1.03 8.15
N SER A 168 -7.00 0.17 7.65
CA SER A 168 -8.32 0.80 7.72
C SER A 168 -9.32 0.06 6.83
N THR A 169 -8.89 -0.35 5.64
CA THR A 169 -9.70 -1.13 4.68
C THR A 169 -10.04 -2.51 5.20
N VAL A 170 -9.05 -3.27 5.70
CA VAL A 170 -9.24 -4.64 6.21
C VAL A 170 -10.17 -4.70 7.41
N LYS A 171 -10.18 -3.65 8.27
CA LYS A 171 -11.14 -3.55 9.37
C LYS A 171 -12.59 -3.51 8.90
N VAL A 172 -12.83 -2.93 7.72
CA VAL A 172 -14.17 -2.80 7.13
C VAL A 172 -14.49 -4.01 6.25
N ARG A 173 -13.57 -4.37 5.35
CA ARG A 173 -13.70 -5.49 4.42
C ARG A 173 -12.33 -5.99 4.00
N SER A 174 -11.99 -7.22 4.38
CA SER A 174 -10.75 -7.84 3.91
C SER A 174 -10.80 -8.06 2.39
N PRO A 175 -9.78 -7.65 1.61
CA PRO A 175 -9.71 -7.93 0.19
C PRO A 175 -9.58 -9.44 -0.04
N LYS A 176 -10.59 -10.01 -0.69
CA LYS A 176 -10.65 -11.42 -1.06
C LYS A 176 -10.92 -11.53 -2.55
N PHE A 177 -10.23 -12.46 -3.20
CA PHE A 177 -10.41 -12.80 -4.59
C PHE A 177 -10.93 -14.23 -4.67
N GLU A 178 -12.07 -14.42 -5.33
CA GLU A 178 -12.61 -15.73 -5.63
C GLU A 178 -12.19 -16.10 -7.04
N MET A 179 -11.38 -17.15 -7.15
CA MET A 179 -10.87 -17.63 -8.44
C MET A 179 -11.94 -18.50 -9.14
N PRO A 180 -11.92 -18.58 -10.48
CA PRO A 180 -12.79 -19.50 -11.23
C PRO A 180 -12.69 -20.97 -10.80
N THR A 181 -11.58 -21.39 -10.17
CA THR A 181 -11.39 -22.72 -9.59
C THR A 181 -12.17 -22.95 -8.29
N GLY A 182 -12.75 -21.90 -7.71
CA GLY A 182 -13.36 -21.91 -6.37
C GLY A 182 -12.38 -21.59 -5.24
N ASP A 183 -11.09 -21.36 -5.53
CA ASP A 183 -10.11 -20.95 -4.53
C ASP A 183 -10.37 -19.51 -4.04
N ILE A 184 -10.33 -19.31 -2.71
CA ILE A 184 -10.44 -17.98 -2.10
C ILE A 184 -9.06 -17.50 -1.66
N LEU A 185 -8.56 -16.46 -2.32
CA LEU A 185 -7.28 -15.82 -2.03
C LEU A 185 -7.50 -14.51 -1.26
N CYS A 186 -6.69 -14.26 -0.23
CA CYS A 186 -6.67 -13.02 0.53
C CYS A 186 -5.44 -12.20 0.15
N ALA A 187 -5.57 -10.88 0.09
CA ALA A 187 -4.44 -9.97 -0.12
C ALA A 187 -3.97 -9.37 1.20
N TYR A 188 -2.66 -9.32 1.40
CA TYR A 188 -1.98 -8.67 2.51
C TYR A 188 -0.92 -7.69 2.00
N TYR A 189 -0.90 -6.47 2.53
CA TYR A 189 0.19 -5.53 2.22
C TYR A 189 1.38 -5.76 3.17
N ASN A 190 2.52 -6.09 2.58
CA ASN A 190 3.78 -6.27 3.28
C ASN A 190 4.63 -5.00 3.18
N ARG A 191 4.63 -4.23 4.27
CA ARG A 191 5.38 -2.97 4.39
C ARG A 191 6.89 -3.14 4.16
N LEU A 192 7.48 -4.28 4.54
CA LEU A 192 8.94 -4.46 4.46
C LEU A 192 9.43 -4.63 3.03
N SER A 193 8.74 -5.49 2.26
CA SER A 193 9.05 -5.74 0.85
C SER A 193 8.36 -4.78 -0.11
N ASP A 194 7.40 -3.98 0.39
CA ASP A 194 6.56 -3.10 -0.42
C ASP A 194 5.75 -3.86 -1.49
N THR A 195 5.15 -4.97 -1.05
CA THR A 195 4.42 -5.91 -1.92
C THR A 195 3.01 -6.21 -1.40
N LEU A 196 2.12 -6.58 -2.32
CA LEU A 196 0.87 -7.26 -2.01
C LEU A 196 1.07 -8.77 -2.09
N ASP A 197 1.11 -9.40 -0.92
CA ASP A 197 1.24 -10.83 -0.76
C ASP A 197 -0.15 -11.48 -0.81
N ILE A 198 -0.33 -12.39 -1.75
CA ILE A 198 -1.59 -13.08 -2.04
C ILE A 198 -1.46 -14.53 -1.61
N GLY A 199 -2.43 -15.00 -0.85
CA GLY A 199 -2.36 -16.35 -0.30
C GLY A 199 -3.69 -16.87 0.24
N THR A 200 -3.70 -18.14 0.61
CA THR A 200 -4.86 -18.76 1.26
C THR A 200 -4.74 -18.65 2.77
N VAL A 201 -5.89 -18.55 3.44
CA VAL A 201 -5.96 -18.61 4.90
C VAL A 201 -6.65 -19.91 5.28
N VAL A 202 -5.88 -20.87 5.80
CA VAL A 202 -6.40 -22.15 6.29
C VAL A 202 -6.17 -22.22 7.79
N ASN A 203 -7.23 -22.43 8.56
CA ASN A 203 -7.19 -22.46 10.04
C ASN A 203 -6.51 -21.22 10.65
N GLY A 204 -6.74 -20.04 10.07
CA GLY A 204 -6.15 -18.77 10.53
C GLY A 204 -4.67 -18.57 10.19
N LYS A 205 -4.03 -19.53 9.50
CA LYS A 205 -2.66 -19.42 8.99
C LYS A 205 -2.68 -18.93 7.55
N PHE A 206 -2.05 -17.79 7.31
CA PHE A 206 -1.80 -17.28 5.96
C PHE A 206 -0.64 -18.05 5.34
N THR A 207 -0.85 -18.53 4.11
CA THR A 207 0.21 -19.15 3.29
C THR A 207 0.30 -18.36 1.99
N GLU A 208 1.38 -17.60 1.84
CA GLU A 208 1.70 -16.84 0.63
C GLU A 208 1.82 -17.78 -0.58
N ARG A 209 1.22 -17.39 -1.70
CA ARG A 209 1.33 -18.06 -3.00
C ARG A 209 1.99 -17.16 -4.04
N HIS A 210 1.62 -15.88 -4.05
CA HIS A 210 2.16 -14.88 -4.98
C HIS A 210 2.46 -13.59 -4.23
N SER A 211 3.40 -12.83 -4.75
CA SER A 211 3.72 -11.51 -4.25
C SER A 211 3.87 -10.56 -5.44
N PHE A 212 3.22 -9.40 -5.35
CA PHE A 212 3.21 -8.40 -6.41
C PHE A 212 3.74 -7.08 -5.86
N ALA A 213 4.64 -6.40 -6.58
CA ALA A 213 5.12 -5.08 -6.19
C ALA A 213 3.96 -4.08 -6.08
N TYR A 214 3.98 -3.26 -5.04
CA TYR A 214 2.99 -2.20 -4.87
C TYR A 214 3.33 -1.01 -5.78
N ASP A 215 2.35 -0.59 -6.58
CA ASP A 215 2.45 0.56 -7.47
C ASP A 215 1.94 1.81 -6.74
N HIS A 216 2.86 2.66 -6.30
CA HIS A 216 2.53 3.89 -5.56
C HIS A 216 1.92 5.00 -6.44
N ASP A 217 1.93 4.84 -7.76
CA ASP A 217 1.20 5.74 -8.67
C ASP A 217 -0.30 5.39 -8.73
N LYS A 218 -0.71 4.30 -8.07
CA LYS A 218 -2.09 3.85 -7.96
C LYS A 218 -2.53 3.74 -6.50
N ASP A 219 -3.83 3.93 -6.28
CA ASP A 219 -4.44 3.67 -4.98
C ASP A 219 -4.51 2.15 -4.68
N LEU A 220 -4.92 1.82 -3.46
CA LEU A 220 -5.06 0.42 -3.04
C LEU A 220 -6.02 -0.35 -3.96
N THR A 221 -7.11 0.27 -4.40
CA THR A 221 -8.10 -0.36 -5.29
C THR A 221 -7.51 -0.71 -6.65
N GLY A 222 -6.77 0.22 -7.25
CA GLY A 222 -6.09 0.03 -8.53
C GLY A 222 -5.03 -1.07 -8.44
N ASN A 223 -4.27 -1.12 -7.34
CA ASN A 223 -3.32 -2.20 -7.08
C ASN A 223 -4.02 -3.57 -6.95
N LEU A 224 -5.10 -3.65 -6.17
CA LEU A 224 -5.88 -4.89 -6.03
C LEU A 224 -6.50 -5.34 -7.36
N GLN A 225 -6.90 -4.41 -8.22
CA GLN A 225 -7.41 -4.72 -9.54
C GLN A 225 -6.31 -5.25 -10.47
N ASN A 226 -5.11 -4.67 -10.45
CA ASN A 226 -3.96 -5.20 -11.21
C ASN A 226 -3.63 -6.63 -10.77
N VAL A 227 -3.59 -6.87 -9.45
CA VAL A 227 -3.39 -8.20 -8.88
C VAL A 227 -4.46 -9.18 -9.38
N ARG A 228 -5.74 -8.78 -9.32
CA ARG A 228 -6.84 -9.62 -9.81
C ARG A 228 -6.65 -10.00 -11.27
N THR A 229 -6.36 -9.04 -12.15
CA THR A 229 -6.11 -9.29 -13.57
C THR A 229 -4.90 -10.22 -13.77
N ALA A 230 -3.84 -10.05 -12.98
CA ALA A 230 -2.68 -10.93 -13.03
C ALA A 230 -3.03 -12.37 -12.60
N LEU A 231 -3.81 -12.55 -11.53
CA LEU A 231 -4.26 -13.87 -11.06
C LEU A 231 -5.18 -14.57 -12.07
N GLU A 232 -6.12 -13.84 -12.68
CA GLU A 232 -7.03 -14.37 -13.72
C GLU A 232 -6.26 -14.82 -14.99
N ALA A 233 -5.11 -14.20 -15.27
CA ALA A 233 -4.23 -14.60 -16.37
C ALA A 233 -3.38 -15.84 -16.06
N MET A 234 -3.27 -16.27 -14.79
CA MET A 234 -2.46 -17.43 -14.42
C MET A 234 -3.18 -18.75 -14.77
N PRO A 235 -2.52 -19.71 -15.45
CA PRO A 235 -3.14 -20.98 -15.83
C PRO A 235 -3.65 -21.84 -14.67
N GLU A 236 -3.10 -21.66 -13.47
CA GLU A 236 -3.49 -22.39 -12.25
C GLU A 236 -4.86 -21.97 -11.69
N TYR A 237 -5.32 -20.75 -12.01
CA TYR A 237 -6.63 -20.23 -11.61
C TYR A 237 -7.63 -20.16 -12.76
N GLN A 238 -7.21 -20.51 -13.97
CA GLN A 238 -8.11 -20.67 -15.12
C GLN A 238 -8.90 -21.97 -14.96
N TYR A 239 -10.20 -21.91 -15.23
CA TYR A 239 -11.08 -23.07 -15.21
C TYR A 239 -10.57 -24.13 -16.21
N ARG A 240 -10.02 -25.25 -15.71
CA ARG A 240 -9.75 -26.43 -16.54
C ARG A 240 -11.03 -27.25 -16.63
N GLY A 241 -11.68 -27.21 -17.78
CA GLY A 241 -12.90 -27.97 -18.06
C GLY A 241 -12.74 -29.49 -18.15
N ASP A 242 -11.66 -30.10 -17.66
CA ASP A 242 -11.36 -31.51 -17.89
C ASP A 242 -11.08 -32.28 -16.58
N VAL A 243 -12.15 -32.65 -15.90
CA VAL A 243 -12.28 -34.01 -15.37
C VAL A 243 -13.49 -34.60 -16.05
N ALA A 244 -13.25 -35.43 -17.07
CA ALA A 244 -14.20 -36.44 -17.48
C ALA A 244 -14.48 -37.32 -16.26
N GLY A 245 -15.61 -37.07 -15.61
CA GLY A 245 -16.03 -37.72 -14.37
C GLY A 245 -17.48 -37.37 -14.11
N GLU A 246 -18.36 -37.96 -14.93
CA GLU A 246 -19.78 -38.16 -14.64
C GLU A 246 -20.60 -36.88 -14.39
N ARG A 247 -20.90 -36.18 -15.49
CA ARG A 247 -22.12 -35.38 -15.55
C ARG A 247 -23.30 -36.34 -15.42
N VAL A 248 -23.76 -36.56 -14.19
CA VAL A 248 -25.13 -37.02 -13.95
C VAL A 248 -26.04 -35.94 -14.51
N ASN A 249 -26.57 -36.19 -15.70
CA ASN A 249 -27.73 -35.48 -16.20
C ASN A 249 -28.80 -35.57 -15.09
N PRO A 250 -29.33 -34.47 -14.53
CA PRO A 250 -30.64 -34.55 -13.93
C PRO A 250 -31.60 -34.77 -15.11
N GLN A 251 -31.76 -36.04 -15.47
CA GLN A 251 -32.93 -36.53 -16.17
C GLN A 251 -34.09 -36.09 -15.31
N ILE A 252 -34.76 -35.02 -15.76
CA ILE A 252 -36.09 -34.68 -15.29
C ILE A 252 -36.93 -35.89 -15.69
N ASP A 253 -37.20 -36.75 -14.71
CA ASP A 253 -38.27 -37.73 -14.77
C ASP A 253 -39.59 -36.96 -14.98
N LEU A 254 -39.97 -36.80 -16.24
CA LEU A 254 -41.36 -36.64 -16.62
C LEU A 254 -41.76 -37.97 -17.27
N MET A 255 -42.24 -38.86 -16.40
CA MET A 255 -42.98 -40.07 -16.76
C MET A 255 -44.09 -39.74 -17.77
N ASP A 256 -44.23 -40.68 -18.69
CA ASP A 256 -45.22 -40.72 -19.76
C ASP A 256 -46.69 -40.60 -19.29
N ALA A 257 -47.45 -39.95 -20.19
CA ALA A 257 -48.79 -40.31 -20.67
C ALA A 257 -49.98 -40.44 -19.68
N ASP A 258 -51.00 -39.60 -19.91
CA ASP A 258 -52.35 -39.98 -20.40
C ASP A 258 -53.21 -38.70 -20.43
N ASN A 259 -53.55 -38.14 -21.59
CA ASN A 259 -54.76 -38.39 -22.38
C ASN A 259 -56.09 -38.12 -21.66
N ASP A 260 -56.63 -36.92 -21.86
CA ASP A 260 -58.06 -36.68 -22.07
C ASP A 260 -58.29 -35.40 -22.90
N GLY A 261 -59.10 -35.55 -23.95
CA GLY A 261 -59.28 -34.55 -24.99
C GLY A 261 -60.27 -33.43 -24.62
N ASN A 262 -60.29 -32.38 -25.44
CA ASN A 262 -61.38 -32.14 -26.39
C ASN A 262 -61.20 -30.79 -27.13
N THR A 263 -61.31 -30.86 -28.46
CA THR A 263 -61.70 -29.87 -29.49
C THR A 263 -61.60 -28.35 -29.25
N GLN A 264 -60.99 -27.63 -30.20
CA GLN A 264 -61.75 -27.01 -31.30
C GLN A 264 -60.87 -26.43 -32.41
N GLU A 265 -61.35 -26.66 -33.63
CA GLU A 265 -60.92 -26.15 -34.93
C GLU A 265 -60.86 -24.63 -34.98
N VAL A 266 -59.95 -24.05 -35.78
CA VAL A 266 -60.31 -23.34 -37.03
C VAL A 266 -59.06 -23.03 -37.86
N ALA A 267 -59.19 -23.33 -39.15
CA ALA A 267 -58.25 -23.05 -40.23
C ALA A 267 -58.24 -21.56 -40.65
N HIS A 268 -57.33 -21.26 -41.58
CA HIS A 268 -57.19 -20.11 -42.51
C HIS A 268 -55.86 -19.40 -42.32
N GLU A 269 -55.12 -18.96 -43.34
CA GLU A 269 -55.00 -19.27 -44.77
C GLU A 269 -53.76 -18.46 -45.20
N GLU A 270 -53.18 -18.82 -46.35
CA GLU A 270 -51.97 -18.24 -46.93
C GLU A 270 -52.01 -16.72 -47.13
N ARG A 271 -50.84 -16.07 -47.03
CA ARG A 271 -50.40 -15.12 -48.07
C ARG A 271 -48.91 -14.81 -47.99
N GLU A 272 -48.19 -15.26 -49.01
CA GLU A 272 -46.93 -14.69 -49.48
C GLU A 272 -47.20 -13.32 -50.13
N GLN A 273 -46.32 -12.33 -49.93
CA GLN A 273 -45.94 -11.34 -50.95
C GLN A 273 -44.73 -10.49 -50.50
N GLU A 274 -43.59 -10.84 -51.09
CA GLU A 274 -42.56 -10.03 -51.76
C GLU A 274 -42.35 -8.53 -51.41
N ASP A 275 -41.07 -8.25 -51.14
CA ASP A 275 -40.23 -7.13 -51.61
C ASP A 275 -40.71 -5.68 -51.55
N GLU A 276 -40.01 -4.86 -50.74
CA GLU A 276 -39.56 -3.55 -51.20
C GLU A 276 -38.26 -3.09 -50.51
N TYR A 277 -37.23 -2.88 -51.33
CA TYR A 277 -35.92 -2.32 -51.00
C TYR A 277 -35.88 -0.84 -51.36
N VAL A 278 -35.54 0.08 -50.44
CA VAL A 278 -34.84 1.34 -50.78
C VAL A 278 -34.01 1.86 -49.58
N PRO A 279 -32.73 2.27 -49.78
CA PRO A 279 -31.83 2.76 -48.75
C PRO A 279 -31.88 4.28 -48.57
N TYR A 280 -31.52 4.81 -47.39
CA TYR A 280 -31.19 6.24 -47.24
C TYR A 280 -29.83 6.51 -46.61
N ARG A 281 -29.12 7.40 -47.32
CA ARG A 281 -27.77 7.93 -47.11
C ARG A 281 -27.72 9.02 -46.03
N ARG A 282 -26.57 9.03 -45.33
CA ARG A 282 -25.65 10.16 -45.01
C ARG A 282 -26.20 11.59 -44.85
N GLY A 283 -25.75 12.21 -43.77
CA GLY A 283 -25.59 13.66 -43.56
C GLY A 283 -25.98 14.00 -42.13
N ARG A 284 -25.14 14.58 -41.27
CA ARG A 284 -24.19 15.66 -41.49
C ARG A 284 -23.05 15.58 -40.48
#